data_AF-A0A929XTM1-F1
#
_entry.id   AF-A0A929XTM1-F1
#
_cell.length_a   1.000
_cell.length_b   1.000
_cell.length_c   1.000
_cell.angle_alpha   90.00
_cell.angle_beta   90.00
_cell.angle_gamma   90.00
#
_symmetry.space_group_name_H-M   'P 1'
#
loop_
_entity.id
_entity.type
_entity.pdbx_description
1 polymer ?
#
loop_
_entity_poly.entity_id
_entity_poly.type
_entity_poly.pdbx_seq_one_letter_code
_entity_poly.pdbx_strand_id
1 'polypeptide(L)'
;IVLNGTEIGGGSVRIHQADIQSKMFDVLGLSKEVANERFGYLLEAFKYGVPPHAGLAYGLDRVVMLMVGADSIRDVIAFPKVKDASDLMTNAPDKVDDAQLKELGIKIEEK
;
A
#
# COMPACT_ATOMS: atom_id res chain seq x y z
N ILE A 1 14.36 4.74 -8.72
CA ILE A 1 14.57 5.99 -9.50
C ILE A 1 14.66 7.14 -8.52
N VAL A 2 15.77 7.87 -8.56
CA VAL A 2 16.06 8.96 -7.63
C VAL A 2 16.31 10.22 -8.44
N LEU A 3 15.72 11.33 -8.02
CA LEU A 3 15.90 12.66 -8.62
C LEU A 3 16.14 13.67 -7.50
N ASN A 4 17.22 14.46 -7.58
CA ASN A 4 17.60 15.47 -6.59
C ASN A 4 17.59 14.94 -5.14
N GLY A 5 18.11 13.73 -4.93
CA GLY A 5 18.14 13.10 -3.61
C GLY A 5 16.80 12.54 -3.12
N THR A 6 15.71 12.67 -3.89
CA THR A 6 14.38 12.17 -3.56
C THR A 6 14.05 10.93 -4.38
N GLU A 7 13.58 9.87 -3.73
CA GLU A 7 13.01 8.72 -4.44
C GLU A 7 11.66 9.09 -5.07
N ILE A 8 11.58 9.01 -6.39
CA ILE A 8 10.37 9.31 -7.16
C ILE A 8 9.67 8.06 -7.69
N GLY A 9 10.28 6.89 -7.57
CA GLY A 9 9.68 5.64 -8.01
C GLY A 9 10.63 4.45 -7.93
N GLY A 10 10.08 3.26 -8.03
CA GLY A 10 10.80 2.01 -7.84
C GLY A 10 10.04 0.80 -8.37
N GLY A 11 10.78 -0.26 -8.67
CA GLY A 11 10.23 -1.44 -9.31
C GLY A 11 11.16 -2.63 -9.22
N SER A 12 10.63 -3.82 -9.52
CA SER A 12 11.43 -5.04 -9.57
C SER A 12 10.87 -6.03 -10.59
N VAL A 13 11.72 -6.97 -10.99
CA VAL A 13 11.28 -8.24 -11.55
C VAL A 13 10.60 -9.03 -10.44
N ARG A 14 9.53 -9.75 -10.78
CA ARG A 14 8.75 -10.54 -9.83
C ARG A 14 9.08 -12.02 -9.96
N ILE A 15 9.00 -12.72 -8.83
CA ILE A 15 9.11 -14.17 -8.80
C ILE A 15 7.85 -14.75 -9.45
N HIS A 16 8.03 -15.59 -10.46
CA HIS A 16 6.96 -16.30 -11.17
C HIS A 16 7.08 -17.83 -11.00
N GLN A 17 8.09 -18.29 -10.25
CA GLN A 17 8.33 -19.71 -9.94
C GLN A 17 7.88 -20.00 -8.51
N ALA A 18 6.96 -20.94 -8.36
CA ALA A 18 6.33 -21.22 -7.07
C ALA A 18 7.33 -21.73 -6.02
N ASP A 19 8.30 -22.56 -6.41
CA ASP A 19 9.31 -23.11 -5.51
C ASP A 19 10.23 -22.01 -4.95
N ILE A 20 10.59 -21.03 -5.77
CA ILE A 20 11.39 -19.87 -5.35
C ILE A 20 10.57 -18.99 -4.39
N GLN A 21 9.29 -18.75 -4.69
CA GLN A 21 8.42 -17.96 -3.81
C GLN A 21 8.24 -18.65 -2.44
N SER A 22 8.06 -19.97 -2.41
CA SER A 22 7.98 -20.73 -1.16
C SER A 22 9.26 -20.63 -0.33
N LYS A 23 10.45 -20.77 -0.95
CA LYS A 23 11.74 -20.56 -0.27
C LYS A 23 11.84 -19.16 0.34
N MET A 24 11.37 -18.14 -0.37
CA MET A 24 11.36 -16.77 0.16
C MET A 24 10.44 -16.61 1.37
N PHE A 25 9.27 -17.26 1.39
CA PHE A 25 8.39 -17.25 2.56
C PHE A 25 9.04 -17.94 3.76
N ASP A 26 9.71 -19.07 3.55
CA ASP A 26 10.44 -19.77 4.61
C ASP A 26 11.54 -18.88 5.22
N VAL A 27 12.31 -18.18 4.38
CA VAL A 27 13.37 -17.24 4.82
C VAL A 27 12.80 -16.03 5.56
N LEU A 28 11.60 -15.57 5.19
CA LEU A 28 10.89 -14.49 5.90
C LEU A 28 10.22 -14.97 7.20
N GLY A 29 10.32 -16.26 7.54
CA GLY A 29 9.75 -16.84 8.75
C GLY A 29 8.24 -17.05 8.71
N LEU A 30 7.64 -17.09 7.51
CA LEU A 30 6.22 -17.39 7.34
C LEU A 30 6.02 -18.90 7.31
N SER A 31 5.18 -19.42 8.21
CA SER A 31 4.77 -20.83 8.13
C SER A 31 3.95 -21.07 6.87
N LYS A 32 3.89 -22.33 6.41
CA LYS A 32 3.13 -22.70 5.20
C LYS A 32 1.64 -22.39 5.35
N GLU A 33 1.10 -22.55 6.54
CA GLU A 33 -0.30 -22.27 6.86
C GLU A 33 -0.59 -20.78 6.71
N VAL A 34 0.24 -19.92 7.34
CA VAL A 34 0.09 -18.45 7.27
C VAL A 34 0.32 -17.95 5.85
N ALA A 35 1.30 -18.51 5.13
CA ALA A 35 1.56 -18.14 3.74
C ALA A 35 0.39 -18.52 2.84
N ASN A 36 -0.24 -19.68 3.04
CA ASN A 36 -1.39 -20.10 2.27
C ASN A 36 -2.66 -19.30 2.62
N GLU A 37 -2.87 -18.97 3.89
CA GLU A 37 -4.01 -18.15 4.33
C GLU A 37 -3.95 -16.73 3.72
N ARG A 38 -2.77 -16.10 3.71
CA ARG A 38 -2.61 -14.72 3.23
C ARG A 38 -2.35 -14.61 1.74
N PHE A 39 -1.66 -15.58 1.14
CA PHE A 39 -1.16 -15.53 -0.23
C PHE A 39 -1.50 -16.77 -1.07
N GLY A 40 -2.39 -17.65 -0.60
CA GLY A 40 -2.75 -18.88 -1.31
C GLY A 40 -3.32 -18.62 -2.71
N TYR A 41 -4.10 -17.55 -2.88
CA TYR A 41 -4.62 -17.15 -4.20
C TYR A 41 -3.49 -16.81 -5.19
N LEU A 42 -2.39 -16.20 -4.72
CA LEU A 42 -1.24 -15.85 -5.55
C LEU A 42 -0.43 -17.10 -5.90
N LEU A 43 -0.23 -18.00 -4.93
CA LEU A 43 0.47 -19.27 -5.15
C LEU A 43 -0.29 -20.19 -6.12
N GLU A 44 -1.62 -20.18 -6.04
CA GLU A 44 -2.47 -20.92 -6.96
C GLU A 44 -2.35 -20.37 -8.39
N ALA A 45 -2.29 -19.05 -8.55
CA ALA A 45 -2.12 -18.41 -9.85
C ALA A 45 -0.84 -18.89 -10.57
N PHE A 46 0.26 -19.11 -9.85
CA PHE A 46 1.51 -19.61 -10.45
C PHE A 46 1.36 -20.97 -11.13
N LYS A 47 0.41 -21.81 -10.70
CA LYS A 47 0.14 -23.11 -11.33
C LYS A 47 -0.45 -23.00 -12.73
N TYR A 48 -1.05 -21.84 -13.06
CA TYR A 48 -1.65 -21.58 -14.36
C TYR A 48 -0.69 -20.91 -15.36
N GLY A 49 0.61 -20.89 -15.07
CA GLY A 49 1.64 -20.45 -16.01
C GLY A 49 1.83 -18.93 -16.04
N VAL A 50 2.11 -18.33 -14.87
CA VAL A 50 2.43 -16.89 -14.80
C VAL A 50 3.75 -16.61 -15.54
N PRO A 51 3.77 -15.70 -16.53
CA PRO A 51 4.99 -15.40 -17.27
C PRO A 51 5.99 -14.61 -16.42
N PRO A 52 7.27 -14.59 -16.81
CA PRO A 52 8.23 -13.62 -16.27
C PRO A 52 7.69 -12.19 -16.45
N HIS A 53 7.57 -11.47 -15.34
CA HIS A 53 7.00 -10.12 -15.35
C HIS A 53 7.78 -9.19 -14.42
N ALA A 54 7.73 -7.91 -14.74
CA ALA A 54 8.35 -6.84 -13.96
C ALA A 54 7.41 -5.64 -13.96
N GLY A 55 7.56 -4.79 -12.95
CA GLY A 55 6.77 -3.56 -12.86
C GLY A 55 7.51 -2.49 -12.09
N LEU A 56 7.08 -1.25 -12.28
CA LEU A 56 7.59 -0.07 -11.60
C LEU A 56 6.43 0.87 -11.30
N ALA A 57 6.51 1.58 -10.18
CA ALA A 57 5.56 2.62 -9.80
C ALA A 57 6.30 3.93 -9.54
N TYR A 58 5.65 5.05 -9.87
CA TYR A 58 6.10 6.40 -9.54
C TYR A 58 5.24 6.97 -8.41
N GLY A 59 5.87 7.73 -7.51
CA GLY A 59 5.19 8.57 -6.54
C GLY A 59 4.76 9.87 -7.21
N LEU A 60 3.54 9.90 -7.75
CA LEU A 60 3.02 11.02 -8.54
C LEU A 60 3.16 12.36 -7.81
N ASP A 61 2.79 12.43 -6.54
CA ASP A 61 2.86 13.67 -5.75
C ASP A 61 4.31 14.19 -5.64
N ARG A 62 5.28 13.30 -5.44
CA ARG A 62 6.70 13.68 -5.39
C ARG A 62 7.22 14.14 -6.75
N VAL A 63 6.78 13.49 -7.84
CA VAL A 63 7.12 13.90 -9.19
C VAL A 63 6.62 15.32 -9.44
N VAL A 64 5.34 15.60 -9.17
CA VAL A 64 4.75 16.93 -9.38
C VAL A 64 5.39 17.97 -8.46
N MET A 65 5.60 17.65 -7.18
CA MET A 65 6.28 18.53 -6.20
C MET A 65 7.65 19.00 -6.72
N LEU A 66 8.46 18.07 -7.24
CA LEU A 66 9.77 18.41 -7.81
C LEU A 66 9.65 19.20 -9.13
N MET A 67 8.65 18.90 -9.97
CA MET A 67 8.43 19.62 -11.24
C MET A 67 8.04 21.09 -11.03
N VAL A 68 7.24 21.37 -10.01
CA VAL A 68 6.80 22.75 -9.69
C VAL A 68 7.71 23.46 -8.68
N GLY A 69 8.73 22.78 -8.16
CA GLY A 69 9.63 23.32 -7.16
C GLY A 69 8.97 23.61 -5.81
N ALA A 70 7.96 22.82 -5.43
CA ALA A 70 7.29 22.95 -4.14
C ALA A 70 8.11 22.35 -3.00
N ASP A 71 8.01 22.96 -1.81
CA ASP A 71 8.72 22.49 -0.60
C ASP A 71 7.99 21.32 0.09
N SER A 72 6.70 21.12 -0.19
CA SER A 72 5.86 20.13 0.47
C SER A 72 4.90 19.46 -0.52
N ILE A 73 4.70 18.14 -0.37
CA ILE A 73 3.72 17.39 -1.17
C ILE A 73 2.29 17.90 -0.98
N ARG A 74 2.01 18.58 0.15
CA ARG A 74 0.69 19.18 0.41
C ARG A 74 0.36 20.30 -0.57
N ASP A 75 1.37 20.91 -1.19
CA ASP A 75 1.18 22.03 -2.12
C ASP A 75 0.80 21.54 -3.53
N VAL A 76 0.85 20.22 -3.76
CA VAL A 76 0.46 19.58 -5.03
C VAL A 76 -0.75 18.65 -4.89
N ILE A 77 -1.40 18.66 -3.72
CA ILE A 77 -2.61 17.90 -3.41
C ILE A 77 -3.73 18.90 -3.10
N ALA A 78 -4.90 18.75 -3.72
CA ALA A 78 -5.99 19.71 -3.58
C ALA A 78 -6.52 19.83 -2.13
N PHE A 79 -6.66 18.69 -1.43
CA PHE A 79 -7.17 18.62 -0.05
C PHE A 79 -6.23 17.76 0.82
N PRO A 80 -5.05 18.29 1.17
CA PRO A 80 -4.04 17.54 1.90
C PRO A 80 -4.46 17.30 3.35
N LYS A 81 -3.93 16.24 3.95
CA LYS A 81 -4.08 15.99 5.39
C LYS A 81 -2.92 16.57 6.18
N VAL A 82 -3.13 16.83 7.46
CA VAL A 82 -2.05 17.22 8.38
C VAL A 82 -1.43 15.98 9.05
N LYS A 83 -0.46 16.19 9.97
CA LYS A 83 0.40 15.11 10.49
C LYS A 83 -0.35 14.01 11.26
N ASP A 84 -1.51 14.32 11.84
CA ASP A 84 -2.38 13.37 12.54
C ASP A 84 -3.42 12.70 11.63
N ALA A 85 -3.23 12.82 10.30
CA ALA A 85 -4.13 12.34 9.25
C ALA A 85 -5.50 13.05 9.18
N SER A 86 -5.68 14.19 9.86
CA SER A 86 -6.93 14.96 9.78
C SER A 86 -7.00 15.89 8.57
N ASP A 87 -8.23 16.15 8.13
CA ASP A 87 -8.59 17.19 7.16
C ASP A 87 -9.26 18.35 7.89
N LEU A 88 -8.56 19.47 7.97
CA LEU A 88 -9.05 20.65 8.70
C LEU A 88 -10.22 21.34 7.98
N MET A 89 -10.39 21.15 6.68
CA MET A 89 -11.48 21.79 5.93
C MET A 89 -12.81 21.09 6.20
N THR A 90 -12.79 19.76 6.32
CA THR A 90 -14.00 18.94 6.49
C THR A 90 -14.21 18.45 7.92
N ASN A 91 -13.27 18.73 8.84
CA ASN A 91 -13.22 18.16 10.19
C ASN A 91 -13.21 16.62 10.18
N ALA A 92 -12.54 16.01 9.21
CA ALA A 92 -12.41 14.55 9.13
C ALA A 92 -11.11 14.07 9.81
N PRO A 93 -11.08 12.88 10.44
CA PRO A 93 -12.23 12.00 10.69
C PRO A 93 -13.18 12.54 11.77
N ASP A 94 -14.42 12.08 11.76
CA ASP A 94 -15.44 12.43 12.76
C ASP A 94 -16.23 11.17 13.18
N LYS A 95 -17.11 11.32 14.18
CA LYS A 95 -17.98 10.27 14.69
C LYS A 95 -19.05 9.88 13.67
N VAL A 96 -19.45 8.62 13.74
CA VAL A 96 -20.54 8.03 12.94
C VAL A 96 -21.69 7.62 13.85
N ASP A 97 -22.89 7.46 13.29
CA ASP A 97 -24.07 7.05 14.06
C ASP A 97 -23.96 5.58 14.49
N ASP A 98 -24.49 5.27 15.68
CA ASP A 98 -24.50 3.89 16.22
C ASP A 98 -25.23 2.89 15.31
N ALA A 99 -26.21 3.36 14.52
CA ALA A 99 -26.91 2.54 13.53
C ALA A 99 -25.95 2.00 12.46
N GLN A 100 -24.99 2.82 12.01
CA GLN A 100 -24.01 2.43 11.00
C GLN A 100 -22.98 1.45 11.58
N LEU A 101 -22.55 1.66 12.82
CA LEU A 101 -21.66 0.72 13.52
C LEU A 101 -22.32 -0.65 13.69
N LYS A 102 -23.61 -0.66 14.07
CA LYS A 102 -24.41 -1.88 14.20
C LYS A 102 -24.59 -2.60 12.87
N GLU A 103 -24.87 -1.88 11.79
CA GLU A 103 -24.97 -2.44 10.44
C GLU A 103 -23.67 -3.15 10.02
N LEU A 104 -22.53 -2.54 10.32
CA LEU A 104 -21.20 -3.10 10.03
C LEU A 104 -20.76 -4.19 11.03
N GLY A 105 -21.53 -4.44 12.09
CA GLY A 105 -21.21 -5.44 13.12
C GLY A 105 -19.97 -5.10 13.95
N ILE A 106 -19.62 -3.82 14.06
CA ILE A 106 -18.46 -3.32 14.81
C ILE A 106 -18.90 -2.44 15.97
N LYS A 107 -18.01 -2.28 16.96
CA LYS A 107 -18.20 -1.38 18.10
C LYS A 107 -16.90 -0.65 18.40
N ILE A 108 -16.99 0.61 18.80
CA ILE A 108 -15.85 1.35 19.31
C ILE A 108 -15.61 0.93 20.77
N GLU A 109 -14.40 0.47 21.08
CA GLU A 109 -13.96 0.28 22.46
C GLU A 109 -13.53 1.62 23.05
N GLU A 110 -14.05 1.96 24.23
CA GLU A 110 -13.52 3.09 25.01
C GLU A 110 -12.13 2.73 25.53
N LYS A 111 -11.18 3.65 25.36
CA LYS A 111 -9.80 3.50 25.87
C LYS A 111 -9.72 3.69 27.37
#